data_AF-A0A0B7ICN9-F1
#
_entry.id   AF-A0A0B7ICN9-F1
#
_cell.length_a   1.000
_cell.length_b   1.000
_cell.length_c   1.000
_cell.angle_alpha   90.00
_cell.angle_beta   90.00
_cell.angle_gamma   90.00
#
_symmetry.space_group_name_H-M   'P 1'
#
loop_
_entity.id
_entity.type
_entity.pdbx_description
1 polymer ?
#
loop_
_entity_poly.entity_id
_entity_poly.type
_entity_poly.pdbx_seq_one_letter_code
_entity_poly.pdbx_strand_id
1 'polypeptide(L)'
;MKKNIFIFFSIIAFASCQYFVQEEPKHAIARVGEQYLFASDIAAIMPKKYTTEDSINIVKNHINNWAINQLLLENAQRNIPEDKKAHFEKLVDEYRSDLYTNAYKEILINNAIDTIINKQDMSYFYEKNKDIFTLNESLIKLRYVQFSEKRR
;
A
#
# COMPACT_ATOMS: atom_id res chain seq x y z
N MET A 1 -53.10 36.31 4.54
CA MET A 1 -52.02 35.78 3.66
C MET A 1 -50.64 35.75 4.32
N LYS A 2 -50.20 36.80 5.05
CA LYS A 2 -48.89 36.83 5.74
C LYS A 2 -48.70 35.74 6.83
N LYS A 3 -49.76 35.39 7.57
CA LYS A 3 -49.72 34.37 8.64
C LYS A 3 -49.48 32.94 8.10
N ASN A 4 -50.00 32.62 6.91
CA ASN A 4 -49.85 31.31 6.29
C ASN A 4 -48.44 31.10 5.70
N ILE A 5 -47.80 32.18 5.24
CA ILE A 5 -46.40 32.18 4.78
C ILE A 5 -45.44 31.90 5.94
N PHE A 6 -45.72 32.45 7.12
CA PHE A 6 -44.90 32.22 8.31
C PHE A 6 -44.98 30.77 8.81
N ILE A 7 -46.17 30.16 8.73
CA ILE A 7 -46.39 28.75 9.08
C ILE A 7 -45.67 27.82 8.08
N PHE A 8 -45.71 28.14 6.79
CA PHE A 8 -45.01 27.37 5.76
C PHE A 8 -43.49 27.43 5.91
N PHE A 9 -42.94 28.62 6.23
CA PHE A 9 -41.50 28.79 6.48
C PHE A 9 -41.04 28.05 7.75
N SER A 10 -41.89 28.01 8.79
CA SER A 10 -41.62 27.23 10.00
C SER A 10 -41.60 25.72 9.73
N ILE A 11 -42.50 25.20 8.88
CA ILE A 11 -42.53 23.76 8.54
C ILE A 11 -41.29 23.35 7.74
N ILE A 12 -40.82 24.20 6.81
CA ILE A 12 -39.58 23.95 6.05
C ILE A 12 -38.35 23.95 6.97
N ALA A 13 -38.30 24.86 7.95
CA ALA A 13 -37.20 24.91 8.91
C ALA A 13 -37.10 23.63 9.77
N PHE A 14 -38.23 23.02 10.16
CA PHE A 14 -38.23 21.77 10.92
C PHE A 14 -37.98 20.52 10.06
N ALA A 15 -38.30 20.54 8.76
CA ALA A 15 -38.06 19.41 7.85
C ALA A 15 -36.59 19.28 7.41
N SER A 16 -35.77 20.33 7.53
CA SER A 16 -34.36 20.30 7.11
C SER A 16 -33.45 19.48 8.03
N CYS A 17 -33.85 19.18 9.27
CA CYS A 17 -32.99 18.45 10.21
C CYS A 17 -32.90 16.95 9.92
N GLN A 18 -33.87 16.35 9.22
CA GLN A 18 -33.89 14.91 8.97
C GLN A 18 -33.06 14.48 7.76
N TYR A 19 -32.67 15.41 6.88
CA TYR A 19 -31.87 15.10 5.68
C TYR A 19 -30.36 15.04 5.96
N PHE A 20 -29.92 15.50 7.14
CA PHE A 20 -28.50 15.54 7.51
C PHE A 20 -28.03 14.30 8.30
N VAL A 21 -28.84 13.24 8.35
CA VAL A 21 -28.41 11.97 8.93
C VAL A 21 -27.47 11.30 7.93
N GLN A 22 -26.16 11.54 8.10
CA GLN A 22 -25.12 10.76 7.41
C GLN A 22 -25.33 9.29 7.79
N GLU A 23 -25.50 8.41 6.80
CA GLU A 23 -25.50 6.97 7.05
C GLU A 23 -24.22 6.59 7.78
N GLU A 24 -24.33 6.02 8.96
CA GLU A 24 -23.15 5.52 9.68
C GLU A 24 -22.47 4.45 8.82
N PRO A 25 -21.14 4.51 8.65
CA PRO A 25 -20.41 3.53 7.86
C PRO A 25 -20.59 2.14 8.45
N LYS A 26 -21.27 1.27 7.69
CA LYS A 26 -21.56 -0.10 8.10
C LYS A 26 -20.23 -0.84 8.35
N HIS A 27 -20.08 -1.45 9.53
CA HIS A 27 -18.92 -2.25 9.94
C HIS A 27 -17.60 -1.48 10.15
N ALA A 28 -17.68 -0.18 10.46
CA ALA A 28 -16.53 0.55 10.99
C ALA A 28 -16.21 0.08 12.43
N ILE A 29 -14.93 -0.13 12.73
CA ILE A 29 -14.42 -0.59 14.03
C ILE A 29 -13.65 0.48 14.79
N ALA A 30 -13.18 1.54 14.11
CA ALA A 30 -12.54 2.70 14.69
C ALA A 30 -12.72 3.94 13.79
N ARG A 31 -12.60 5.14 14.36
CA ARG A 31 -12.70 6.42 13.66
C ARG A 31 -11.67 7.42 14.20
N VAL A 32 -11.02 8.17 13.31
CA VAL A 32 -10.21 9.36 13.64
C VAL A 32 -10.62 10.47 12.68
N GLY A 33 -11.18 11.56 13.20
CA GLY A 33 -11.70 12.65 12.37
C GLY A 33 -12.79 12.12 11.42
N GLU A 34 -12.59 12.28 10.11
CA GLU A 34 -13.49 11.75 9.06
C GLU A 34 -13.03 10.40 8.49
N GLN A 35 -11.92 9.86 9.01
CA GLN A 35 -11.37 8.58 8.56
C GLN A 35 -11.93 7.44 9.40
N TYR A 36 -12.30 6.35 8.74
CA TYR A 36 -12.85 5.15 9.36
C TYR A 36 -11.97 3.95 9.05
N LEU A 37 -11.81 3.07 10.03
CA LEU A 37 -11.18 1.77 9.87
C LEU A 37 -12.28 0.71 9.83
N PHE A 38 -12.25 -0.15 8.81
CA PHE A 38 -13.28 -1.17 8.61
C PHE A 38 -12.82 -2.55 9.07
N ALA A 39 -13.77 -3.41 9.42
CA ALA A 39 -13.47 -4.79 9.79
C ALA A 39 -12.77 -5.58 8.66
N SER A 40 -13.01 -5.22 7.38
CA SER A 40 -12.33 -5.80 6.22
C SER A 40 -10.82 -5.56 6.22
N ASP A 41 -10.39 -4.40 6.70
CA ASP A 41 -8.98 -4.00 6.71
C ASP A 41 -8.21 -4.86 7.73
N ILE A 42 -8.87 -5.25 8.82
CA ILE A 42 -8.34 -6.20 9.78
C ILE A 42 -8.26 -7.61 9.19
N ALA A 43 -9.27 -8.06 8.46
CA ALA A 43 -9.27 -9.40 7.89
C ALA A 43 -8.06 -9.67 6.98
N ALA A 44 -7.57 -8.66 6.26
CA ALA A 44 -6.40 -8.75 5.39
C ALA A 44 -5.07 -8.97 6.13
N ILE A 45 -4.96 -8.53 7.39
CA ILE A 45 -3.72 -8.61 8.19
C ILE A 45 -3.71 -9.80 9.16
N MET A 46 -4.84 -10.50 9.33
CA MET A 46 -4.92 -11.60 10.29
C MET A 46 -4.12 -12.82 9.81
N PRO A 47 -3.31 -13.45 10.68
CA PRO A 47 -2.62 -14.68 10.33
C PRO A 47 -3.61 -15.84 10.13
N LYS A 48 -3.23 -16.86 9.36
CA LYS A 48 -4.10 -18.03 9.07
C LYS A 48 -4.51 -18.81 10.33
N LYS A 49 -3.75 -18.70 11.43
CA LYS A 49 -4.02 -19.33 12.72
C LYS A 49 -3.66 -18.34 13.84
N TYR A 50 -4.56 -18.13 14.79
CA TYR A 50 -4.36 -17.30 15.98
C TYR A 50 -5.23 -17.80 17.12
N THR A 51 -4.80 -17.55 18.36
CA THR A 51 -5.66 -17.72 19.54
C THR A 51 -6.54 -16.48 19.75
N THR A 52 -7.57 -16.58 20.59
CA THR A 52 -8.42 -15.44 20.94
C THR A 52 -7.64 -14.32 21.63
N GLU A 53 -6.65 -14.67 22.46
CA GLU A 53 -5.82 -13.67 23.14
C GLU A 53 -4.88 -12.96 22.17
N ASP A 54 -4.24 -13.73 21.27
CA ASP A 54 -3.36 -13.17 20.24
C ASP A 54 -4.12 -12.25 19.28
N SER A 55 -5.33 -12.62 18.88
CA SER A 55 -6.14 -11.80 17.98
C SER A 55 -6.53 -10.47 18.59
N ILE A 56 -6.92 -10.44 19.87
CA ILE A 56 -7.23 -9.20 20.58
C ILE A 56 -6.00 -8.27 20.60
N ASN A 57 -4.83 -8.81 20.91
CA ASN A 57 -3.60 -8.03 20.96
C ASN A 57 -3.18 -7.50 19.58
N ILE A 58 -3.26 -8.34 18.54
CA ILE A 58 -2.95 -7.94 17.15
C ILE A 58 -3.88 -6.81 16.70
N VAL A 59 -5.19 -7.00 16.86
CA VAL A 59 -6.18 -6.02 16.40
C VAL A 59 -6.05 -4.71 17.18
N LYS A 60 -5.91 -4.77 18.51
CA LYS A 60 -5.75 -3.57 19.34
C LYS A 60 -4.49 -2.78 18.98
N ASN A 61 -3.37 -3.48 18.79
CA ASN A 61 -2.12 -2.84 18.39
C ASN A 61 -2.25 -2.20 16.99
N HIS A 62 -2.91 -2.89 16.05
CA HIS A 62 -3.15 -2.35 14.71
C HIS A 62 -4.03 -1.09 14.75
N ILE A 63 -5.15 -1.13 15.48
CA ILE A 63 -6.06 0.03 15.64
C ILE A 63 -5.30 1.23 16.24
N ASN A 64 -4.50 1.00 17.29
CA ASN A 64 -3.72 2.05 17.93
C ASN A 64 -2.70 2.67 16.96
N ASN A 65 -1.93 1.85 16.26
CA ASN A 65 -0.93 2.34 15.30
C ASN A 65 -1.58 3.08 14.15
N TRP A 66 -2.70 2.55 13.62
CA TRP A 66 -3.50 3.24 12.61
C TRP A 66 -3.97 4.61 13.11
N ALA A 67 -4.54 4.69 14.31
CA ALA A 67 -5.03 5.94 14.86
C ALA A 67 -3.92 6.97 15.09
N ILE A 68 -2.77 6.55 15.63
CA ILE A 68 -1.58 7.40 15.80
C ILE A 68 -1.15 7.96 14.43
N ASN A 69 -1.08 7.12 13.40
CA ASN A 69 -0.69 7.55 12.06
C ASN A 69 -1.68 8.56 11.47
N GLN A 70 -2.98 8.35 11.65
CA GLN A 70 -4.00 9.32 11.19
C GLN A 70 -3.85 10.67 11.89
N LEU A 71 -3.69 10.66 13.21
CA LEU A 71 -3.48 11.89 13.98
C LEU A 71 -2.20 12.63 13.57
N LEU A 72 -1.11 11.89 13.33
CA LEU A 72 0.14 12.46 12.83
C LEU A 72 -0.04 13.06 11.43
N LEU A 73 -0.74 12.38 10.53
CA LEU A 73 -1.01 12.86 9.19
C LEU A 73 -1.87 14.13 9.20
N GLU A 74 -2.95 14.16 9.97
CA GLU A 74 -3.78 15.35 10.14
C GLU A 74 -2.97 16.55 10.66
N ASN A 75 -2.10 16.31 11.65
CA ASN A 75 -1.22 17.34 12.16
C ASN A 75 -0.18 17.79 11.13
N ALA A 76 0.37 16.87 10.34
CA ALA A 76 1.28 17.20 9.26
C ALA A 76 0.60 18.09 8.21
N GLN A 77 -0.62 17.75 7.80
CA GLN A 77 -1.40 18.55 6.83
C GLN A 77 -1.69 19.97 7.34
N ARG A 78 -1.96 20.13 8.64
CA ARG A 78 -2.20 21.46 9.23
C ARG A 78 -0.94 22.30 9.39
N ASN A 79 0.21 21.68 9.69
CA ASN A 79 1.41 22.39 10.14
C ASN A 79 2.54 22.48 9.10
N ILE A 80 2.48 21.72 8.00
CA ILE A 80 3.51 21.80 6.95
C ILE A 80 3.30 23.06 6.08
N PRO A 81 4.37 23.78 5.69
CA PRO A 81 4.29 24.89 4.75
C PRO A 81 3.71 24.52 3.38
N GLU A 82 2.99 25.44 2.76
CA GLU A 82 2.21 25.16 1.53
C GLU A 82 3.10 24.83 0.31
N ASP A 83 4.28 25.44 0.21
CA ASP A 83 5.31 25.13 -0.80
C ASP A 83 5.78 23.67 -0.70
N LYS A 84 5.95 23.18 0.53
CA LYS A 84 6.34 21.79 0.79
C LYS A 84 5.21 20.81 0.48
N LYS A 85 3.94 21.18 0.75
CA LYS A 85 2.78 20.38 0.33
C LYS A 85 2.70 20.27 -1.18
N ALA A 86 2.83 21.41 -1.89
CA ALA A 86 2.82 21.43 -3.35
C ALA A 86 3.93 20.55 -3.95
N HIS A 87 5.12 20.54 -3.33
CA HIS A 87 6.19 19.63 -3.72
C HIS A 87 5.82 18.16 -3.51
N PHE A 88 5.21 17.80 -2.38
CA PHE A 88 4.75 16.43 -2.14
C PHE A 88 3.66 15.98 -3.11
N GLU A 89 2.68 16.83 -3.42
CA GLU A 89 1.67 16.51 -4.42
C GLU A 89 2.29 16.24 -5.80
N LYS A 90 3.29 17.02 -6.19
CA LYS A 90 4.04 16.77 -7.43
C LYS A 90 4.71 15.39 -7.43
N LEU A 91 5.35 15.00 -6.33
CA LEU A 91 5.97 13.68 -6.21
C LEU A 91 4.93 12.54 -6.24
N VAL A 92 3.77 12.75 -5.62
CA VAL A 92 2.67 11.77 -5.66
C VAL A 92 2.15 11.60 -7.09
N ASP A 93 2.01 12.67 -7.85
CA ASP A 93 1.55 12.64 -9.24
C ASP A 93 2.57 11.98 -10.18
N GLU A 94 3.87 12.26 -9.99
CA GLU A 94 4.95 11.58 -10.70
C GLU A 94 4.92 10.07 -10.42
N TYR A 95 4.88 9.68 -9.15
CA TYR A 95 4.84 8.27 -8.76
C TYR A 95 3.58 7.55 -9.26
N ARG A 96 2.42 8.22 -9.23
CA ARG A 96 1.18 7.69 -9.82
C ARG A 96 1.40 7.43 -11.31
N SER A 97 1.94 8.40 -12.05
CA SER A 97 2.19 8.25 -13.49
C SER A 97 3.10 7.07 -13.80
N ASP A 98 4.15 6.87 -12.99
CA ASP A 98 5.08 5.75 -13.11
C ASP A 98 4.39 4.40 -12.87
N LEU A 99 3.59 4.29 -11.82
CA LEU A 99 2.85 3.05 -11.50
C LEU A 99 1.95 2.62 -12.67
N TYR A 100 1.15 3.54 -13.22
CA TYR A 100 0.24 3.23 -14.32
C TYR A 100 1.00 2.92 -15.62
N THR A 101 2.06 3.68 -15.91
CA THR A 101 2.86 3.47 -17.12
C THR A 101 3.55 2.11 -17.09
N ASN A 102 4.11 1.73 -15.95
CA ASN A 102 4.79 0.44 -15.80
C ASN A 102 3.79 -0.72 -15.85
N ALA A 103 2.66 -0.63 -15.15
CA ALA A 103 1.61 -1.63 -15.23
C ALA A 103 1.11 -1.83 -16.68
N TYR A 104 0.95 -0.73 -17.44
CA TYR A 104 0.54 -0.83 -18.84
C TYR A 104 1.62 -1.43 -19.73
N LYS A 105 2.90 -1.09 -19.52
CA LYS A 105 4.03 -1.73 -20.22
C LYS A 105 4.06 -3.23 -19.97
N GLU A 106 3.85 -3.68 -18.74
CA GLU A 106 3.80 -5.11 -18.41
C GLU A 106 2.66 -5.82 -19.15
N ILE A 107 1.47 -5.21 -19.22
CA ILE A 107 0.34 -5.73 -20.00
C ILE A 107 0.73 -5.86 -21.48
N LEU A 108 1.36 -4.84 -22.07
CA LEU A 108 1.78 -4.88 -23.46
C LEU A 108 2.82 -5.97 -23.73
N ILE A 109 3.83 -6.09 -22.87
CA ILE A 109 4.89 -7.10 -22.97
C ILE A 109 4.29 -8.51 -22.90
N ASN A 110 3.43 -8.76 -21.91
CA ASN A 110 2.79 -10.06 -21.72
C ASN A 110 1.85 -10.45 -22.88
N ASN A 111 1.27 -9.46 -23.57
CA ASN A 111 0.41 -9.69 -24.74
C ASN A 111 1.19 -9.81 -26.05
N ALA A 112 2.39 -9.23 -26.15
CA ALA A 112 3.17 -9.15 -27.39
C ALA A 112 4.22 -10.26 -27.55
N ILE A 113 4.60 -10.95 -26.46
CA ILE A 113 5.63 -11.99 -26.49
C ILE A 113 4.97 -13.36 -26.53
N ASP A 114 5.14 -14.07 -27.65
CA ASP A 114 4.95 -15.52 -27.68
C ASP A 114 6.02 -16.17 -26.78
N THR A 115 5.60 -16.70 -25.63
CA THR A 115 6.50 -17.30 -24.64
C THR A 115 6.98 -18.70 -25.05
N ILE A 116 6.55 -19.22 -26.20
CA ILE A 116 6.95 -20.55 -26.68
C ILE A 116 8.37 -20.47 -27.26
N ILE A 117 9.36 -20.73 -26.41
CA ILE A 117 10.76 -20.83 -26.84
C ILE A 117 11.00 -22.24 -27.40
N ASN A 118 11.36 -22.33 -28.68
CA ASN A 118 11.71 -23.59 -29.32
C ASN A 118 13.10 -24.09 -28.86
N LYS A 119 13.24 -25.42 -28.70
CA LYS A 119 14.53 -26.07 -28.37
C LYS A 119 15.62 -25.78 -29.40
N GLN A 120 15.26 -25.60 -30.67
CA GLN A 120 16.22 -25.27 -31.73
C GLN A 120 16.80 -23.87 -31.53
N ASP A 121 15.96 -22.89 -31.19
CA ASP A 121 16.40 -21.51 -30.93
C ASP A 121 17.26 -21.43 -29.66
N MET A 122 16.91 -22.19 -28.61
CA MET A 122 17.76 -22.34 -27.41
C MET A 122 19.13 -22.91 -27.76
N SER A 123 19.18 -23.97 -28.56
CA SER A 123 20.43 -24.61 -28.94
C SER A 123 21.28 -23.68 -29.80
N TYR A 124 20.67 -22.98 -30.76
CA TYR A 124 21.35 -21.99 -31.60
C TYR A 124 21.91 -20.82 -30.77
N PHE A 125 21.12 -20.28 -29.83
CA PHE A 125 21.55 -19.21 -28.96
C PHE A 125 22.70 -19.65 -28.04
N TYR A 126 22.61 -20.84 -27.45
CA TYR A 126 23.67 -21.41 -26.62
C TYR A 126 24.97 -21.59 -27.41
N GLU A 127 24.90 -22.22 -28.60
CA GLU A 127 26.07 -22.44 -29.44
C GLU A 127 26.73 -21.14 -29.91
N LYS A 128 25.93 -20.11 -30.23
CA LYS A 128 26.42 -18.81 -30.67
C LYS A 128 27.02 -17.95 -29.55
N ASN A 129 26.61 -18.18 -28.31
CA ASN A 129 27.00 -17.37 -27.16
C ASN A 129 27.65 -18.21 -26.04
N LYS A 130 28.42 -19.25 -26.38
CA LYS A 130 29.08 -20.10 -25.36
C LYS A 130 29.94 -19.30 -24.38
N ASP A 131 30.51 -18.20 -24.85
CA ASP A 131 31.43 -17.34 -24.13
C ASP A 131 30.78 -16.63 -22.92
N ILE A 132 29.46 -16.38 -22.95
CA ILE A 132 28.75 -15.79 -21.80
C ILE A 132 28.45 -16.81 -20.69
N PHE A 133 28.59 -18.11 -20.98
CA PHE A 133 28.37 -19.20 -20.03
C PHE A 133 29.68 -19.71 -19.41
N THR A 134 30.84 -19.22 -19.86
CA THR A 134 32.12 -19.52 -19.21
C THR A 134 32.29 -18.70 -17.94
N LEU A 135 32.81 -19.33 -16.88
CA LEU A 135 33.14 -18.64 -15.65
C LEU A 135 34.27 -17.62 -15.91
N ASN A 136 34.06 -16.38 -15.46
CA ASN A 136 35.07 -15.31 -15.55
C ASN A 136 36.24 -15.50 -14.57
N GLU A 137 36.12 -16.44 -13.63
CA GLU A 137 37.09 -16.69 -12.59
C GLU A 137 37.55 -18.15 -12.56
N SER A 138 38.82 -18.35 -12.21
CA SER A 138 39.38 -19.69 -12.02
C SER A 138 38.97 -20.25 -10.67
N LEU A 139 38.28 -21.39 -10.67
CA LEU A 139 37.94 -22.11 -9.45
C LEU A 139 39.17 -22.90 -8.97
N ILE A 140 39.61 -22.62 -7.74
CA ILE A 140 40.75 -23.30 -7.12
C ILE A 140 40.24 -24.11 -5.92
N LYS A 141 40.47 -25.41 -5.92
CA LYS A 141 40.14 -26.28 -4.78
C LYS A 141 41.37 -26.40 -3.87
N LEU A 142 41.28 -25.84 -2.67
CA LEU A 142 42.39 -25.82 -1.70
C LEU A 142 41.96 -26.31 -0.32
N ARG A 143 42.92 -26.91 0.39
CA ARG A 143 42.82 -27.27 1.81
C ARG A 143 43.65 -26.27 2.59
N TYR A 144 43.10 -25.75 3.69
CA TYR A 144 43.83 -24.89 4.60
C TYR A 144 43.69 -25.41 6.04
N VAL A 145 44.67 -25.07 6.87
CA VAL A 145 44.66 -25.33 8.32
C VAL A 145 45.00 -24.00 8.99
N GLN A 146 44.15 -23.55 9.91
CA GLN A 146 44.35 -22.31 10.66
C GLN A 146 44.71 -22.63 12.11
N PHE A 147 45.83 -22.10 12.57
CA PHE A 147 46.27 -22.22 13.97
C PHE A 147 45.87 -20.96 14.74
N SER A 148 45.48 -21.10 16.01
CA SER A 148 45.22 -19.97 16.89
C SER A 148 46.53 -19.36 17.38
N GLU A 149 46.59 -18.02 17.40
CA GLU A 149 47.75 -17.28 17.87
C GLU A 149 47.88 -17.45 19.39
N LYS A 150 49.00 -18.04 19.84
CA LYS A 150 49.32 -18.13 21.27
C LYS A 150 49.72 -16.73 21.75
N ARG A 151 48.79 -16.00 22.38
CA ARG A 151 49.12 -14.81 23.16
C ARG A 151 50.06 -15.22 24.30
N ARG A 152 51.29 -14.72 24.25
CA ARG A 152 52.24 -14.68 25.38
C ARG A 152 51.98 -13.44 26.21
#